data_AF-A0A6C7X0V5-F1
#
_entry.id   AF-A0A6C7X0V5-F1
#
_cell.length_a   1.000
_cell.length_b   1.000
_cell.length_c   1.000
_cell.angle_alpha   90.00
_cell.angle_beta   90.00
_cell.angle_gamma   90.00
#
_symmetry.space_group_name_H-M   'P 1'
#
loop_
_entity.id
_entity.type
_entity.pdbx_description
1 polymer ?
#
loop_
_entity_poly.entity_id
_entity_poly.type
_entity_poly.pdbx_seq_one_letter_code
_entity_poly.pdbx_strand_id
1 'polypeptide(L)'
;MLKISKRISIIVFIVLVFIIIASNAYNFIQEALQFKEANENKARENLSALIKWSENEGKEELEYAKNLSKENYNQEKATQMIIKNLKMIQASIEDIRILTIYSFLDEDEELSRKASRIVLRINMDIILYLLDNEKTFIG
;
A
#
# COMPACT_ATOMS: atom_id res chain seq x y z
N MET A 1 46.11 38.96 22.41
CA MET A 1 44.68 38.67 22.63
C MET A 1 43.85 39.46 21.63
N LEU A 2 43.17 38.78 20.70
CA LEU A 2 42.23 39.45 19.79
C LEU A 2 41.06 40.02 20.61
N LYS A 3 40.90 41.34 20.67
CA LYS A 3 39.72 41.99 21.26
C LYS A 3 38.58 41.92 20.26
N ILE A 4 37.78 40.86 20.33
CA ILE A 4 36.55 40.74 19.54
C ILE A 4 35.54 41.76 20.10
N SER A 5 35.02 42.62 19.22
CA SER A 5 34.00 43.60 19.64
C SER A 5 32.70 42.88 19.98
N LYS A 6 31.94 43.38 20.96
CA LYS A 6 30.64 42.82 21.35
C LYS A 6 29.69 42.68 20.15
N ARG A 7 29.76 43.60 19.18
CA ARG A 7 28.95 43.54 17.95
C ARG A 7 29.34 42.34 17.06
N ILE A 8 30.63 42.07 16.89
CA ILE A 8 31.11 40.93 16.11
C ILE A 8 30.72 39.62 16.78
N SER A 9 30.85 39.52 18.11
CA SER A 9 30.45 38.33 18.87
C SER A 9 28.96 38.00 18.71
N ILE A 10 28.09 39.03 18.78
CA ILE A 10 26.64 38.86 18.58
C ILE A 10 26.33 38.38 17.15
N ILE A 11 26.98 38.96 16.13
CA ILE A 11 26.77 38.54 14.73
C ILE A 11 27.18 37.08 14.54
N VAL A 12 28.34 36.67 15.05
CA VAL A 12 28.82 35.29 14.96
C VAL A 12 27.85 34.34 15.67
N PHE A 13 27.34 34.71 16.85
CA PHE A 13 26.36 33.91 17.58
C PHE A 13 25.05 33.74 16.78
N ILE A 14 24.52 34.80 16.19
CA ILE A 14 23.31 34.75 15.35
C ILE A 14 23.52 33.81 14.16
N VAL A 15 24.66 33.93 13.47
CA VAL A 15 24.99 33.06 12.32
C VAL A 15 25.07 31.59 12.75
N LEU A 16 25.71 31.28 13.88
CA LEU A 16 25.78 29.91 14.40
C LEU A 16 24.39 29.34 14.72
N VAL A 17 23.52 30.12 15.35
CA VAL A 17 22.13 29.71 15.63
C VAL A 17 21.39 29.42 14.32
N PHE A 18 21.52 30.28 13.31
CA PHE A 18 20.91 30.04 11.99
C PHE A 18 21.40 28.76 11.33
N ILE A 19 22.71 28.46 11.39
CA ILE A 19 23.29 27.23 10.83
C ILE A 19 22.70 25.98 11.52
N ILE A 20 22.53 26.03 12.85
CA ILE A 20 21.94 24.91 13.61
C ILE A 20 20.47 24.70 13.20
N ILE A 21 19.69 25.78 13.12
CA ILE A 21 18.28 25.70 12.72
C ILE A 21 18.15 25.16 11.28
N ALA A 22 18.96 25.67 10.34
CA ALA A 22 18.95 25.24 8.96
C ALA A 22 19.35 23.76 8.81
N SER A 23 20.38 23.31 9.54
CA SER A 23 20.81 21.91 9.55
C SER A 23 19.73 20.98 10.09
N ASN A 24 19.07 21.36 11.18
CA ASN A 24 17.97 20.57 11.76
C ASN A 24 16.75 20.51 10.81
N ALA A 25 16.40 21.63 10.18
CA ALA A 25 15.32 21.66 9.19
C ALA A 25 15.65 20.80 7.96
N TYR A 26 16.90 20.83 7.49
CA TYR A 26 17.37 19.98 6.39
C TYR A 26 17.25 18.50 6.73
N ASN A 27 17.75 18.08 7.90
CA ASN A 27 17.65 16.69 8.36
C ASN A 27 16.20 16.22 8.47
N PHE A 28 15.33 17.06 9.05
CA PHE A 28 13.90 16.76 9.15
C PHE A 28 13.24 16.57 7.76
N ILE A 29 13.56 17.42 6.79
CA ILE A 29 13.05 17.29 5.42
C ILE A 29 13.57 15.99 4.77
N GLN A 30 14.84 15.66 4.95
CA GLN A 30 15.42 14.43 4.40
C GLN A 30 14.79 13.17 5.01
N GLU A 31 14.59 13.14 6.33
CA GLU A 31 13.91 12.03 7.02
C GLU A 31 12.47 11.86 6.52
N ALA A 32 11.73 12.97 6.33
CA ALA A 32 10.37 12.92 5.79
C ALA A 32 10.33 12.42 4.34
N LEU A 33 11.31 12.80 3.50
CA LEU A 33 11.43 12.31 2.14
C LEU A 33 11.75 10.80 2.10
N GLN A 34 12.66 10.33 2.95
CA GLN A 34 12.99 8.91 3.05
C GLN A 34 11.79 8.08 3.53
N PHE A 35 11.01 8.59 4.48
CA PHE A 35 9.78 7.93 4.94
C PHE A 35 8.74 7.82 3.81
N LYS A 36 8.58 8.88 3.02
CA LYS A 36 7.70 8.89 1.83
C LYS A 36 8.16 7.84 0.81
N GLU A 37 9.44 7.86 0.44
CA GLU A 37 10.02 6.94 -0.54
C GLU A 37 9.91 5.47 -0.10
N ALA A 38 10.15 5.18 1.19
CA ALA A 38 10.01 3.83 1.73
C ALA A 38 8.57 3.32 1.64
N ASN A 39 7.58 4.16 1.92
CA ASN A 39 6.16 3.79 1.82
C ASN A 39 5.74 3.58 0.36
N GLU A 40 6.20 4.43 -0.56
CA GLU A 40 5.94 4.25 -2.00
C GLU A 40 6.56 2.97 -2.53
N ASN A 41 7.82 2.68 -2.21
CA ASN A 41 8.49 1.45 -2.65
C ASN A 41 7.75 0.21 -2.13
N LYS A 42 7.35 0.21 -0.86
CA LYS A 42 6.56 -0.88 -0.28
C LYS A 42 5.20 -1.03 -0.97
N ALA A 43 4.52 0.07 -1.27
CA ALA A 43 3.26 0.04 -2.00
C ALA A 43 3.45 -0.55 -3.42
N ARG A 44 4.51 -0.16 -4.15
CA ARG A 44 4.84 -0.73 -5.46
C ARG A 44 5.08 -2.24 -5.39
N GLU A 45 5.86 -2.68 -4.39
CA GLU A 45 6.13 -4.11 -4.15
C GLU A 45 4.84 -4.88 -3.88
N ASN A 46 3.99 -4.39 -2.98
CA ASN A 46 2.72 -5.03 -2.64
C ASN A 46 1.78 -5.14 -3.84
N LEU A 47 1.59 -4.06 -4.60
CA LEU A 47 0.71 -4.08 -5.77
C LEU A 47 1.28 -4.97 -6.89
N SER A 48 2.59 -5.01 -7.06
CA SER A 48 3.24 -5.94 -8.00
C SER A 48 3.05 -7.39 -7.58
N ALA A 49 3.15 -7.69 -6.27
CA ALA A 49 2.87 -9.01 -5.73
C ALA A 49 1.40 -9.41 -5.90
N LEU A 50 0.46 -8.47 -5.74
CA LEU A 50 -0.96 -8.70 -6.03
C LEU A 50 -1.18 -9.09 -7.49
N ILE A 51 -0.55 -8.38 -8.43
CA ILE A 51 -0.64 -8.71 -9.87
C ILE A 51 -0.15 -10.13 -10.12
N LYS A 52 1.05 -10.47 -9.62
CA LYS A 52 1.62 -11.81 -9.79
C LYS A 52 0.75 -12.89 -9.15
N TRP A 53 0.19 -12.65 -7.97
CA TRP A 53 -0.77 -13.55 -7.33
C TRP A 53 -2.00 -13.75 -8.23
N SER A 54 -2.56 -12.66 -8.76
CA SER A 54 -3.76 -12.69 -9.59
C SER A 54 -3.60 -13.46 -10.89
N GLU A 55 -2.39 -13.51 -11.43
CA GLU A 55 -2.09 -14.24 -12.67
C GLU A 55 -1.98 -15.75 -12.46
N ASN A 56 -1.77 -16.19 -11.21
CA ASN A 56 -1.53 -17.57 -10.78
C ASN A 56 -2.61 -18.01 -9.77
N GLU A 57 -2.28 -18.05 -8.48
CA GLU A 57 -3.14 -18.49 -7.37
C GLU A 57 -4.54 -17.84 -7.40
N GLY A 58 -4.63 -16.55 -7.74
CA GLY A 58 -5.92 -15.86 -7.81
C GLY A 58 -6.87 -16.42 -8.87
N LYS A 59 -6.36 -16.91 -10.01
CA LYS A 59 -7.18 -17.61 -11.02
C LYS A 59 -7.63 -18.97 -10.52
N GLU A 60 -6.75 -19.71 -9.84
CA GLU A 60 -7.07 -21.03 -9.28
C GLU A 60 -8.14 -20.90 -8.18
N GLU A 61 -8.03 -19.90 -7.31
CA GLU A 61 -9.02 -19.62 -6.28
C GLU A 61 -10.38 -19.21 -6.87
N LEU A 62 -10.38 -18.41 -7.94
CA LEU A 62 -11.61 -18.02 -8.65
C LEU A 62 -12.26 -19.22 -9.33
N GLU A 63 -11.47 -20.05 -10.00
CA GLU A 63 -11.98 -21.25 -10.67
C GLU A 63 -12.51 -22.27 -9.65
N TYR A 64 -11.84 -22.41 -8.51
CA TYR A 64 -12.35 -23.19 -7.40
C TYR A 64 -13.71 -22.66 -6.91
N ALA A 65 -13.82 -21.35 -6.65
CA ALA A 65 -15.05 -20.75 -6.15
C ALA A 65 -16.24 -20.92 -7.11
N LYS A 66 -15.98 -20.89 -8.43
CA LYS A 66 -17.00 -21.12 -9.48
C LYS A 66 -17.51 -22.55 -9.55
N ASN A 67 -16.66 -23.53 -9.25
CA ASN A 67 -16.96 -24.95 -9.45
C ASN A 67 -17.39 -25.67 -8.15
N LEU A 68 -17.71 -24.92 -7.09
CA LEU A 68 -18.26 -25.49 -5.88
C LEU A 68 -19.66 -26.08 -6.12
N SER A 69 -19.92 -27.20 -5.46
CA SER A 69 -21.21 -27.89 -5.42
C SER A 69 -21.58 -28.15 -3.96
N LYS A 70 -22.83 -28.54 -3.71
CA LYS A 70 -23.30 -28.83 -2.35
C LYS A 70 -22.50 -29.95 -1.66
N GLU A 71 -22.03 -30.92 -2.43
CA GLU A 71 -21.28 -32.08 -1.92
C GLU A 71 -19.84 -31.73 -1.52
N ASN A 72 -19.23 -30.75 -2.20
CA ASN A 72 -17.84 -30.36 -1.96
C ASN A 72 -17.70 -29.04 -1.19
N TYR A 73 -18.82 -28.39 -0.88
CA TYR A 73 -18.84 -27.13 -0.14
C TYR A 73 -18.33 -27.30 1.29
N ASN A 74 -17.41 -26.43 1.69
CA ASN A 74 -16.91 -26.35 3.06
C ASN A 74 -16.97 -24.89 3.53
N GLN A 75 -17.87 -24.63 4.49
CA GLN A 75 -18.15 -23.30 5.01
C GLN A 75 -16.92 -22.64 5.67
N GLU A 76 -16.12 -23.41 6.42
CA GLU A 76 -14.91 -22.89 7.06
C GLU A 76 -13.90 -22.41 6.02
N LYS A 77 -13.65 -23.24 5.00
CA LYS A 77 -12.74 -22.89 3.89
C LYS A 77 -13.25 -21.69 3.11
N ALA A 78 -14.54 -21.63 2.79
CA ALA A 78 -15.15 -20.50 2.10
C ALA A 78 -15.00 -19.21 2.92
N THR A 79 -15.27 -19.26 4.22
CA THR A 79 -15.11 -18.12 5.13
C THR A 79 -13.66 -17.63 5.18
N GLN A 80 -12.69 -18.54 5.28
CA GLN A 80 -11.27 -18.19 5.28
C GLN A 80 -10.85 -17.53 3.95
N MET A 81 -11.34 -18.03 2.81
CA MET A 81 -11.08 -17.43 1.49
C MET A 81 -11.69 -16.03 1.35
N ILE A 82 -12.91 -15.82 1.86
CA ILE A 82 -13.55 -14.50 1.90
C ILE A 82 -12.70 -13.53 2.74
N ILE A 83 -12.31 -13.92 3.96
CA ILE A 83 -11.50 -13.07 4.85
C ILE A 83 -10.15 -12.75 4.21
N LYS A 84 -9.49 -13.75 3.59
CA LYS A 84 -8.23 -13.55 2.86
C LYS A 84 -8.40 -12.49 1.78
N ASN A 85 -9.40 -12.64 0.92
CA ASN A 85 -9.64 -11.71 -0.20
C ASN A 85 -10.02 -10.31 0.29
N LEU A 86 -10.83 -10.17 1.34
CA LEU A 86 -11.14 -8.87 1.95
C LEU A 86 -9.89 -8.16 2.48
N LYS A 87 -8.97 -8.88 3.14
CA LYS A 87 -7.69 -8.31 3.61
C LYS A 87 -6.81 -7.85 2.45
N MET A 88 -6.76 -8.63 1.36
CA MET A 88 -6.03 -8.26 0.15
C MET A 88 -6.60 -6.99 -0.48
N ILE A 89 -7.92 -6.86 -0.55
CA ILE A 89 -8.60 -5.64 -1.02
C ILE A 89 -8.24 -4.45 -0.13
N GLN A 90 -8.34 -4.60 1.19
CA GLN A 90 -8.02 -3.54 2.15
C GLN A 90 -6.58 -3.04 1.99
N ALA A 91 -5.60 -3.95 1.94
CA ALA A 91 -4.20 -3.59 1.75
C ALA A 91 -3.98 -2.88 0.41
N SER A 92 -4.56 -3.42 -0.67
CA SER A 92 -4.43 -2.85 -2.01
C SER A 92 -5.00 -1.44 -2.11
N ILE A 93 -6.13 -1.16 -1.45
CA ILE A 93 -6.72 0.20 -1.41
C ILE A 93 -5.76 1.19 -0.75
N GLU A 94 -5.12 0.81 0.35
CA GLU A 94 -4.16 1.70 1.03
C GLU A 94 -2.90 1.91 0.19
N ASP A 95 -2.36 0.85 -0.43
CA ASP A 95 -1.19 0.96 -1.31
C ASP A 95 -1.49 1.81 -2.57
N ILE A 96 -2.65 1.62 -3.21
CA ILE A 96 -3.12 2.48 -4.32
C ILE A 96 -3.24 3.92 -3.87
N ARG A 97 -3.78 4.16 -2.67
CA ARG A 97 -3.91 5.52 -2.12
C ARG A 97 -2.55 6.16 -1.88
N ILE A 98 -1.57 5.42 -1.35
CA ILE A 98 -0.20 5.90 -1.17
C ILE A 98 0.38 6.34 -2.52
N LEU A 99 0.28 5.48 -3.55
CA LEU A 99 0.81 5.81 -4.87
C LEU A 99 0.04 6.95 -5.55
N THR A 100 -1.27 7.04 -5.37
CA THR A 100 -2.08 8.11 -5.98
C THR A 100 -1.86 9.47 -5.32
N ILE A 101 -1.63 9.52 -4.00
CA ILE A 101 -1.45 10.79 -3.27
C ILE A 101 -0.01 11.28 -3.36
N TYR A 102 0.96 10.37 -3.27
CA TYR A 102 2.36 10.73 -3.08
C TYR A 102 3.21 10.57 -4.34
N SER A 103 2.82 9.74 -5.32
CA SER A 103 3.55 9.58 -6.57
C SER A 103 3.04 10.46 -7.71
N PHE A 104 3.97 10.94 -8.53
CA PHE A 104 3.71 11.66 -9.78
C PHE A 104 4.24 10.89 -11.00
N LEU A 105 4.49 9.59 -10.85
CA LEU A 105 5.01 8.74 -11.92
C LEU A 105 3.86 8.05 -12.66
N ASP A 106 3.86 8.15 -14.00
CA ASP A 106 2.88 7.48 -14.87
C ASP A 106 2.84 5.95 -14.64
N GLU A 107 3.99 5.36 -14.31
CA GLU A 107 4.12 3.93 -13.99
C GLU A 107 3.31 3.54 -12.74
N ASP A 108 3.29 4.39 -11.72
CA ASP A 108 2.55 4.15 -10.48
C ASP A 108 1.03 4.31 -10.68
N GLU A 109 0.62 5.22 -11.57
CA GLU A 109 -0.77 5.31 -12.02
C GLU A 109 -1.19 4.03 -12.76
N GLU A 110 -0.37 3.54 -13.70
CA GLU A 110 -0.67 2.32 -14.43
C GLU A 110 -0.74 1.10 -13.50
N LEU A 111 0.20 0.99 -12.56
CA LEU A 111 0.25 -0.05 -11.54
C LEU A 111 -1.03 -0.02 -10.68
N SER A 112 -1.39 1.15 -10.17
CA SER A 112 -2.60 1.36 -9.36
C SER A 112 -3.87 0.99 -10.12
N ARG A 113 -3.95 1.36 -11.40
CA ARG A 113 -5.08 1.02 -12.28
C ARG A 113 -5.18 -0.49 -12.51
N LYS A 114 -4.05 -1.18 -12.74
CA LYS A 114 -4.02 -2.65 -12.89
C LYS A 114 -4.46 -3.34 -11.60
N ALA A 115 -3.90 -2.95 -10.47
CA ALA A 115 -4.27 -3.48 -9.15
C ALA A 115 -5.76 -3.27 -8.84
N SER A 116 -6.30 -2.09 -9.15
CA SER A 116 -7.73 -1.79 -8.99
C SER A 116 -8.62 -2.76 -9.78
N ARG A 117 -8.25 -3.06 -11.03
CA ARG A 117 -8.99 -4.02 -11.87
C ARG A 117 -8.95 -5.43 -11.30
N ILE A 118 -7.82 -5.86 -10.74
CA ILE A 118 -7.67 -7.17 -10.10
C ILE A 118 -8.56 -7.28 -8.86
N VAL A 119 -8.49 -6.29 -7.97
CA VAL A 119 -9.36 -6.20 -6.78
C VAL A 119 -10.83 -6.35 -7.18
N LEU A 120 -11.26 -5.62 -8.21
CA LEU A 120 -12.65 -5.61 -8.65
C LEU A 120 -13.09 -6.88 -9.40
N ARG A 121 -12.20 -7.57 -10.11
CA ARG A 121 -12.58 -8.70 -11.00
C ARG A 121 -12.14 -10.08 -10.51
N ILE A 122 -11.20 -10.16 -9.59
CA ILE A 122 -10.71 -11.44 -9.07
C ILE A 122 -11.10 -11.54 -7.60
N ASN A 123 -10.59 -10.67 -6.75
CA ASN A 123 -10.88 -10.78 -5.31
C ASN A 123 -12.38 -10.62 -5.02
N MET A 124 -13.03 -9.64 -5.65
CA MET A 124 -14.48 -9.43 -5.49
C MET A 124 -15.29 -10.60 -6.06
N ASP A 125 -14.96 -11.09 -7.26
CA ASP A 125 -15.67 -12.21 -7.88
C ASP A 125 -15.54 -13.47 -7.03
N ILE A 126 -14.35 -13.78 -6.49
CA ILE A 126 -14.15 -14.90 -5.55
C ILE A 126 -15.12 -14.77 -4.37
N ILE A 127 -15.18 -13.60 -3.74
CA ILE A 127 -16.08 -13.36 -2.59
C ILE A 127 -17.54 -13.56 -3.01
N LEU A 128 -17.96 -12.99 -4.15
CA LEU A 128 -19.33 -13.08 -4.62
C LEU A 128 -19.75 -14.52 -4.91
N TYR A 129 -18.92 -15.31 -5.59
CA TYR A 129 -19.20 -16.72 -5.82
C TYR A 129 -19.29 -17.52 -4.52
N LEU A 130 -18.39 -17.29 -3.57
CA LEU A 130 -18.41 -17.98 -2.27
C LEU A 130 -19.68 -17.65 -1.45
N LEU A 131 -20.10 -16.37 -1.46
CA LEU A 131 -21.32 -15.92 -0.77
C LEU A 131 -22.60 -16.45 -1.45
N ASP A 132 -22.65 -16.48 -2.78
CA ASP A 132 -23.79 -17.02 -3.51
C ASP A 132 -23.94 -18.54 -3.31
N ASN A 133 -22.81 -19.25 -3.26
CA ASN A 133 -22.77 -20.67 -2.93
C ASN A 133 -23.22 -20.94 -1.48
N GLU A 134 -22.75 -20.17 -0.49
CA GLU A 134 -23.21 -20.27 0.91
C GLU A 134 -24.73 -20.13 0.98
N LYS A 135 -25.28 -19.11 0.32
CA LYS A 135 -26.73 -18.88 0.25
C LYS A 135 -27.47 -20.02 -0.43
N THR A 136 -26.90 -20.63 -1.47
CA THR A 136 -27.56 -21.69 -2.25
C THR A 136 -27.49 -23.06 -1.56
N PHE A 137 -26.39 -23.35 -0.87
CA PHE A 137 -26.14 -24.68 -0.30
C PHE A 137 -26.53 -24.82 1.16
N ILE A 138 -26.52 -23.72 1.93
CA ILE A 138 -26.80 -23.68 3.37
C ILE A 138 -28.04 -22.85 3.70
N GLY A 139 -28.25 -21.73 2.99
CA GLY A 139 -29.44 -20.86 3.13
C GLY A 139 -30.73 -21.47 2.63
#